data_AF-A0A9P7VVR0-F1
#
_entry.id   AF-A0A9P7VVR0-F1
#
_cell.length_a   1.000
_cell.length_b   1.000
_cell.length_c   1.000
_cell.angle_alpha   90.00
_cell.angle_beta   90.00
_cell.angle_gamma   90.00
#
_symmetry.space_group_name_H-M   'P 1'
#
loop_
_entity.id
_entity.type
_entity.pdbx_description
1 polymer ?
#
loop_
_entity_poly.entity_id
_entity_poly.type
_entity_poly.pdbx_seq_one_letter_code
_entity_poly.pdbx_strand_id
1 'polypeptide(L)' 'MPFHRFYVPQGLYSSGDKRSIAEAVTEVYVKVGLPRFYVVVNFIEVSEENFYVGGKSSTDFVRISIHHIARHLPSRVLFV' A
#
# COMPACT_ATOMS: atom_id res chain seq x y z
N MET A 1 10.63 5.64 -4.39
CA MET A 1 10.19 5.33 -3.02
C MET A 1 8.68 5.10 -3.01
N PRO A 2 8.24 3.89 -3.39
CA PRO A 2 6.85 3.47 -3.18
C PRO A 2 6.55 3.36 -1.69
N PHE A 3 5.58 4.13 -1.21
CA PHE A 3 5.09 4.01 0.16
C PHE A 3 3.66 3.51 0.16
N HIS A 4 3.49 2.26 0.59
CA HIS A 4 2.22 1.59 0.72
C HIS A 4 1.70 1.69 2.16
N ARG A 5 0.44 2.07 2.30
CA ARG A 5 -0.31 1.99 3.55
C ARG A 5 -1.54 1.14 3.33
N PHE A 6 -1.63 0.06 4.09
CA PHE A 6 -2.74 -0.87 4.11
C PHE A 6 -3.55 -0.58 5.36
N TYR A 7 -4.71 0.06 5.19
CA TYR A 7 -5.68 0.24 6.26
C TYR A 7 -6.53 -1.02 6.34
N VAL A 8 -6.42 -1.73 7.45
CA VAL A 8 -6.97 -3.08 7.64
C VAL A 8 -7.76 -3.15 8.95
N PRO A 9 -8.79 -3.99 9.04
CA PRO A 9 -9.42 -4.34 10.31
C PRO A 9 -8.39 -4.89 11.30
N GLN A 10 -8.57 -4.59 12.59
CA GLN A 10 -7.74 -5.13 13.66
C GLN A 10 -7.73 -6.67 13.64
N GLY A 11 -6.54 -7.25 13.79
CA GLY A 11 -6.38 -8.71 13.84
C GLY A 11 -6.62 -9.46 12.52
N LEU A 12 -6.90 -8.78 11.39
CA LEU A 12 -7.15 -9.44 10.11
C LEU A 12 -5.96 -10.28 9.63
N TYR A 13 -4.73 -9.78 9.82
CA TYR A 13 -3.51 -10.43 9.34
C TYR A 13 -2.60 -10.81 10.50
N SER A 14 -2.08 -12.04 10.45
CA SER A 14 -1.00 -12.46 11.34
C SER A 14 0.31 -11.74 11.01
N SER A 15 1.31 -11.83 11.89
CA SER A 15 2.66 -11.35 11.59
C SER A 15 3.28 -12.05 10.38
N GLY A 16 2.94 -13.33 10.18
CA GLY A 16 3.33 -14.13 9.01
C GLY A 16 2.76 -13.56 7.71
N ASP A 17 1.47 -13.25 7.71
CA ASP A 17 0.79 -12.68 6.53
C ASP A 17 1.35 -11.29 6.20
N LYS A 18 1.48 -10.42 7.22
CA LYS A 18 2.04 -9.07 7.05
C LYS A 18 3.43 -9.12 6.40
N ARG A 19 4.28 -10.05 6.85
CA ARG A 19 5.62 -10.28 6.27
C ARG A 19 5.54 -10.76 4.83
N SER A 20 4.72 -11.78 4.54
CA SER A 20 4.58 -12.33 3.18
C SER A 20 4.04 -11.29 2.19
N ILE A 21 3.09 -10.46 2.61
CA ILE A 21 2.54 -9.37 1.80
C ILE A 21 3.61 -8.29 1.56
N ALA A 22 4.33 -7.86 2.59
CA ALA A 22 5.39 -6.85 2.45
C ALA A 22 6.51 -7.32 1.49
N GLU A 23 6.88 -8.59 1.56
CA GLU A 23 7.85 -9.22 0.65
C GLU A 23 7.32 -9.21 -0.79
N ALA A 24 6.08 -9.67 -1.00
CA ALA A 24 5.46 -9.70 -2.33
C ALA A 24 5.34 -8.30 -2.96
N VAL A 25 4.96 -7.28 -2.18
CA VAL A 25 4.91 -5.88 -2.65
C VAL A 25 6.32 -5.38 -3.02
N THR A 26 7.34 -5.73 -2.24
CA THR A 26 8.73 -5.37 -2.52
C THR A 26 9.20 -5.97 -3.84
N GLU A 27 8.91 -7.24 -4.10
CA GLU A 27 9.28 -7.94 -5.33
C GLU A 27 8.71 -7.28 -6.60
N VAL A 28 7.51 -6.70 -6.54
CA VAL A 28 6.92 -5.95 -7.67
C VAL A 28 7.85 -4.82 -8.13
N TYR A 29 8.49 -4.11 -7.19
CA TYR A 29 9.35 -2.98 -7.50
C TYR A 29 10.79 -3.38 -7.80
N VAL A 30 11.29 -4.45 -7.17
CA VAL A 30 12.61 -5.02 -7.49
C VAL A 30 12.66 -5.47 -8.95
N LYS A 31 11.58 -6.11 -9.44
CA LYS A 31 11.45 -6.53 -10.84
C LYS A 31 11.57 -5.39 -11.86
N VAL A 32 11.29 -4.15 -11.46
CA VAL A 32 11.45 -2.95 -12.31
C VAL A 32 12.69 -2.11 -11.95
N GLY A 33 13.66 -2.73 -11.25
CA GLY A 33 14.98 -2.18 -10.99
C GLY A 33 15.06 -1.22 -9.80
N LEU A 34 14.04 -1.14 -8.94
CA LEU A 34 14.11 -0.30 -7.74
C LEU A 34 14.83 -1.04 -6.59
N PRO A 35 15.69 -0.34 -5.82
CA PRO A 35 16.28 -0.92 -4.61
C PRO A 35 15.21 -1.33 -3.59
N ARG A 36 15.41 -2.48 -2.92
CA ARG A 36 14.44 -3.02 -1.93
C ARG A 36 14.07 -2.01 -0.86
N PHE A 37 15.06 -1.30 -0.31
CA PHE A 37 14.87 -0.34 0.77
C PHE A 37 14.05 0.90 0.38
N TYR A 38 13.73 1.10 -0.91
CA TYR A 38 12.81 2.15 -1.34
C TYR A 38 11.34 1.79 -1.15
N VAL A 39 11.02 0.51 -0.95
CA VAL A 39 9.65 0.03 -0.79
C VAL A 39 9.33 -0.03 0.69
N VAL A 40 8.34 0.77 1.11
CA VAL A 40 7.87 0.81 2.49
C VAL A 40 6.42 0.33 2.51
N VAL A 41 6.10 -0.60 3.41
CA VAL A 41 4.75 -1.16 3.57
C VAL A 41 4.35 -1.07 5.04
N ASN A 42 3.33 -0.26 5.33
CA ASN A 42 2.76 -0.16 6.67
C ASN A 42 1.37 -0.79 6.71
N PHE A 43 1.13 -1.64 7.70
CA PHE A 43 -0.19 -2.13 8.06
C PHE A 43 -0.71 -1.24 9.19
N ILE A 44 -1.79 -0.52 8.91
CA ILE A 44 -2.44 0.39 9.83
C ILE A 44 -3.75 -0.27 10.23
N GLU A 45 -3.78 -0.81 11.45
CA GLU A 45 -5.01 -1.40 11.97
C GLU A 45 -5.99 -0.31 12.37
N VAL A 46 -7.20 -0.41 11.83
CA VAL A 46 -8.31 0.51 12.08
C VAL A 46 -9.38 -0.30 12.80
N SER A 47 -9.79 0.17 13.98
CA SER A 47 -10.90 -0.44 14.71
C SER A 47 -12.22 -0.19 14.01
N GLU A 48 -13.22 -1.01 14.32
CA GLU A 48 -14.54 -0.99 13.68
C GLU A 48 -15.19 0.40 13.76
N GLU A 49 -15.12 1.06 14.92
CA GLU A 49 -15.68 2.39 15.16
C GLU A 49 -14.99 3.52 14.38
N ASN A 50 -13.87 3.23 13.72
CA ASN A 50 -13.10 4.17 12.91
C ASN A 50 -13.10 3.81 11.41
N PHE A 51 -13.77 2.74 11.00
CA PHE A 51 -13.77 2.26 9.62
C PHE A 51 -15.16 2.27 9.00
N TYR A 52 -15.49 3.35 8.29
CA TYR A 52 -16.79 3.50 7.61
C TYR A 52 -16.66 3.42 6.10
N VAL A 53 -17.52 2.61 5.47
CA VAL A 53 -17.69 2.50 4.01
C VAL A 53 -19.14 2.88 3.69
N GLY A 54 -19.33 3.93 2.89
CA GLY A 54 -20.68 4.44 2.57
C GLY A 54 -21.48 4.91 3.79
N GLY A 55 -20.80 5.39 4.84
CA GLY A 55 -21.43 5.85 6.08
C GLY A 55 -21.83 4.74 7.05
N LYS A 56 -21.42 3.48 6.81
CA LYS A 56 -21.64 2.34 7.71
C LYS A 56 -20.33 1.75 8.17
N SER A 57 -20.27 1.33 9.43
CA SER A 57 -19.14 0.57 9.97
C SER A 57 -18.88 -0.69 9.13
N SER A 58 -17.61 -1.04 8.91
CA SER A 58 -17.20 -2.21 8.14
C SER A 58 -15.97 -2.87 8.75
N THR A 59 -16.02 -4.20 8.87
CA THR A 59 -14.93 -5.06 9.34
C THR A 59 -14.40 -5.99 8.25
N ASP A 60 -14.95 -5.89 7.04
CA ASP A 60 -14.72 -6.74 5.88
C ASP A 60 -14.07 -5.99 4.71
N PHE A 61 -13.52 -4.80 4.97
CA PHE A 61 -12.94 -3.93 3.95
C PHE A 61 -11.47 -3.61 4.21
N VAL A 62 -10.67 -3.55 3.14
CA VAL A 62 -9.26 -3.15 3.18
C VAL A 62 -9.04 -2.01 2.20
N ARG A 63 -8.41 -0.92 2.65
CA ARG A 63 -8.04 0.22 1.81
C ARG A 63 -6.52 0.29 1.65
N ILE A 64 -6.05 0.32 0.39
CA ILE A 64 -4.63 0.49 0.09
C ILE A 64 -4.40 1.89 -0.49
N SER A 65 -3.43 2.62 0.06
CA SER A 65 -2.96 3.92 -0.45
C SER A 65 -1.48 3.83 -0.79
N ILE A 66 -1.11 4.24 -2.00
CA ILE A 66 0.26 4.14 -2.51
C ILE A 66 0.72 5.53 -2.94
N HIS A 67 1.86 5.98 -2.40
CA HIS A 67 2.54 7.19 -2.86
C HIS A 67 3.80 6.83 -3.64
N HIS A 68 3.96 7.40 -4.84
CA HIS A 68 5.18 7.32 -5.62
C HIS A 68 5.81 8.72 -5.72
N ILE A 69 6.88 8.95 -4.94
CA ILE A 69 7.54 10.27 -4.88
C ILE A 69 8.79 10.32 -5.77
N ALA A 70 9.34 9.16 -6.16
CA ALA A 70 10.65 9.08 -6.86
C ALA A 70 10.55 8.92 -8.38
N ARG A 71 9.40 9.16 -8.99
CA ARG A 71 9.22 9.08 -10.44
C ARG A 71 8.58 10.37 -10.92
N HIS A 72 9.26 11.06 -11.83
CA HIS A 72 8.58 12.04 -12.68
C HIS A 72 7.73 11.26 -13.69
N LEU A 73 6.46 11.64 -13.82
CA LEU A 73 5.71 11.28 -15.01
C LEU A 73 6.42 11.91 -16.20
N PRO A 74 6.55 11.20 -17.34
CA PRO A 74 7.11 11.81 -18.53
C PRO A 74 6.32 13.09 -18.84
N SER A 75 7.02 14.21 -19.00
CA SER A 75 6.42 15.43 -19.52
C SER A 75 5.83 15.12 -20.89
N ARG A 76 4.60 15.58 -21.13
CA ARG A 76 3.92 15.39 -22.40
C ARG A 76 4.80 15.95 -23.53
N VAL A 77 5.38 15.09 -24.37
CA VAL A 77 5.98 15.52 -25.64
C VAL A 77 4.81 15.92 -26.53
N LEU A 78 4.56 17.23 -26.61
CA LEU A 78 3.73 17.78 -27.67
C LEU A 78 4.52 17.61 -28.96
N PHE A 79 4.12 16.63 -29.78
CA PHE A 79 4.43 16.67 -31.20
C PHE A 79 3.60 17.81 -31.77
N VAL A 80 4.26 18.94 -32.05
CA VAL A 80 3.77 20.01 -32.91
C VAL A 80 4.57 19.94 -34.20
#